data_AF-A0A644TGF1-F1
#
_entry.id   AF-A0A644TGF1-F1
#
_cell.length_a   1.000
_cell.length_b   1.000
_cell.length_c   1.000
_cell.angle_alpha   90.00
_cell.angle_beta   90.00
_cell.angle_gamma   90.00
#
_symmetry.space_group_name_H-M   'P 1'
#
loop_
_entity.id
_entity.type
_entity.pdbx_description
1 polymer ?
#
loop_
_entity_poly.entity_id
_entity_poly.type
_entity_poly.pdbx_seq_one_letter_code
_entity_poly.pdbx_strand_id
1 'polypeptide(L)'
;MPYKPARPCKYPMCPGLTHDPSGYCDDHALLRTQARKPDIRRSASHRGYGDGWRKIRERVLVTTGIPSERWPEYDIDHMPRYNPAIEPDHEKYTLIPRLRGEHSRKTIKEDGGYGRKKSY
;
A
#
# COMPACT_ATOMS: atom_id res chain seq x y z
N MET A 1 -33.39 17.75 -9.74
CA MET A 1 -32.75 17.15 -8.55
C MET A 1 -32.28 18.27 -7.63
N PRO A 2 -32.52 18.22 -6.31
CA PRO A 2 -32.02 19.22 -5.38
C PRO A 2 -30.49 19.16 -5.27
N TYR A 3 -29.84 20.33 -5.27
CA TYR A 3 -28.39 20.44 -5.10
C TYR A 3 -27.99 20.10 -3.67
N LYS A 4 -26.83 19.46 -3.51
CA LYS A 4 -26.29 19.14 -2.18
C LYS A 4 -25.97 20.44 -1.43
N PRO A 5 -26.33 20.58 -0.14
CA PRO A 5 -26.02 21.78 0.63
C PRO A 5 -24.52 22.01 0.72
N ALA A 6 -24.13 23.29 0.81
CA ALA A 6 -22.74 23.68 0.99
C ALA A 6 -22.22 23.16 2.34
N ARG A 7 -20.94 22.78 2.38
CA ARG A 7 -20.27 22.23 3.56
C ARG A 7 -19.30 23.29 4.12
N PRO A 8 -19.07 23.35 5.44
CA PRO A 8 -18.06 24.23 6.01
C PRO A 8 -16.65 23.85 5.51
N CYS A 9 -15.80 24.85 5.36
CA CYS A 9 -14.39 24.66 5.01
C CYS A 9 -13.65 23.90 6.12
N LYS A 10 -12.79 22.96 5.72
CA LYS A 10 -11.93 22.17 6.62
C LYS A 10 -10.76 22.96 7.23
N TYR A 11 -10.47 24.16 6.72
CA TYR A 11 -9.39 24.97 7.27
C TYR A 11 -9.79 25.50 8.67
N PRO A 12 -8.94 25.38 9.69
CA PRO A 12 -9.26 25.81 11.05
C PRO A 12 -9.77 27.27 11.07
N MET A 13 -10.88 27.50 11.76
CA MET A 13 -11.48 28.83 11.94
C MET A 13 -11.92 29.54 10.64
N CYS A 14 -11.99 28.84 9.50
CA CYS A 14 -12.50 29.44 8.27
C CYS A 14 -14.04 29.42 8.27
N PRO A 15 -14.72 30.58 8.12
CA PRO A 15 -16.17 30.65 8.02
C PRO A 15 -16.70 30.28 6.62
N GLY A 16 -15.81 30.03 5.65
CA GLY A 16 -16.18 29.79 4.25
C GLY A 16 -16.97 28.49 4.05
N LEU A 17 -17.93 28.53 3.14
CA LEU A 17 -18.69 27.38 2.68
C LEU A 17 -18.16 26.90 1.32
N THR A 18 -18.30 25.60 1.05
CA THR A 18 -17.83 25.01 -0.20
C THR A 18 -18.72 23.86 -0.66
N HIS A 19 -18.92 23.77 -1.97
CA HIS A 19 -19.48 22.59 -2.63
C HIS A 19 -18.39 21.66 -3.18
N ASP A 20 -17.12 22.06 -3.08
CA ASP A 20 -15.99 21.31 -3.61
C ASP A 20 -15.75 20.02 -2.79
N PRO A 21 -15.50 18.87 -3.45
CA PRO A 21 -15.30 17.58 -2.78
C PRO A 21 -14.06 17.53 -1.87
N SER A 22 -13.07 18.41 -2.08
CA SER A 22 -11.91 18.54 -1.19
C SER A 22 -12.31 19.04 0.20
N GLY A 23 -13.40 19.80 0.31
CA GLY A 23 -13.85 20.45 1.55
C GLY A 23 -13.12 21.75 1.88
N TYR A 24 -12.46 22.40 0.92
CA TYR A 24 -11.87 23.74 1.09
C TYR A 24 -12.61 24.80 0.26
N CYS A 25 -12.82 26.00 0.81
CA CYS A 25 -13.36 27.17 0.08
C CYS A 25 -12.33 27.70 -0.93
N ASP A 26 -12.72 28.67 -1.76
CA ASP A 26 -11.85 29.20 -2.82
C ASP A 26 -10.61 29.92 -2.25
N ASP A 27 -10.73 30.56 -1.09
CA ASP A 27 -9.58 31.13 -0.36
C ASP A 27 -8.53 30.08 0.03
N HIS A 28 -8.98 28.83 0.21
CA HIS A 28 -8.14 27.69 0.55
C HIS A 28 -7.96 26.72 -0.64
N ALA A 29 -8.12 27.22 -1.88
CA ALA A 29 -7.97 26.42 -3.10
C ALA A 29 -6.61 25.68 -3.17
N LEU A 30 -5.55 26.28 -2.63
CA LEU A 30 -4.21 25.68 -2.57
C LEU A 30 -4.14 24.40 -1.72
N LEU A 31 -5.05 24.23 -0.75
CA LEU A 31 -5.13 23.02 0.07
C LEU A 31 -5.94 21.90 -0.61
N ARG A 32 -6.70 22.24 -1.67
CA ARG A 32 -7.43 21.24 -2.46
C ARG A 32 -6.47 20.25 -3.12
N THR A 33 -5.31 20.71 -3.56
CA THR A 33 -4.26 19.89 -4.20
C THR A 33 -3.31 19.22 -3.20
N GLN A 34 -3.34 19.61 -1.92
CA GLN A 34 -2.67 18.87 -0.84
C GLN A 34 -3.40 17.57 -0.46
N ALA A 35 -4.61 17.33 -0.99
CA ALA A 35 -5.23 16.02 -0.96
C ALA A 35 -4.21 14.99 -1.47
N ARG A 36 -3.85 14.04 -0.60
CA ARG A 36 -2.80 13.00 -0.76
C ARG A 36 -2.23 12.92 -2.17
N LYS A 37 -0.95 13.30 -2.34
CA LYS A 37 -0.22 13.07 -3.60
C LYS A 37 -0.59 11.67 -4.11
N PRO A 38 -1.05 11.53 -5.37
CA PRO A 38 -1.42 10.23 -5.90
C PRO A 38 -0.22 9.30 -5.73
N ASP A 39 -0.47 8.09 -5.25
CA ASP A 39 0.58 7.09 -5.17
C ASP A 39 1.03 6.79 -6.60
N ILE A 40 2.17 7.35 -6.99
CA ILE A 40 2.78 7.15 -8.31
C ILE A 40 3.29 5.72 -8.50
N ARG A 41 3.26 4.89 -7.45
CA ARG A 41 3.63 3.48 -7.54
C ARG A 41 2.60 2.75 -8.38
N ARG A 42 3.08 1.98 -9.36
CA ARG A 42 2.24 1.06 -10.13
C ARG A 42 1.49 0.12 -9.19
N SER A 43 0.28 -0.27 -9.60
CA SER A 43 -0.56 -1.20 -8.81
C SER A 43 0.20 -2.49 -8.49
N ALA A 44 -0.19 -3.19 -7.41
CA ALA A 44 0.48 -4.42 -6.99
C ALA A 44 0.56 -5.46 -8.13
N SER A 45 -0.51 -5.59 -8.92
CA SER A 45 -0.55 -6.45 -10.11
C SER A 45 0.51 -6.04 -11.16
N HIS A 46 0.61 -4.74 -11.48
CA HIS A 46 1.67 -4.24 -12.38
C HIS A 46 3.09 -4.41 -11.84
N ARG A 47 3.25 -4.67 -10.54
CA ARG A 47 4.54 -4.95 -9.89
C ARG A 47 4.85 -6.45 -9.80
N GLY A 48 4.04 -7.32 -10.42
CA GLY A 48 4.20 -8.78 -10.40
C GLY A 48 3.27 -9.50 -9.42
N TYR A 49 2.66 -8.79 -8.46
CA TYR A 49 1.82 -9.38 -7.41
C TYR A 49 0.35 -9.56 -7.83
N GLY A 50 0.12 -10.08 -9.04
CA GLY A 50 -1.20 -10.32 -9.62
C GLY A 50 -1.83 -11.67 -9.24
N ASP A 51 -2.69 -12.22 -10.10
CA ASP A 51 -3.37 -13.49 -9.85
C ASP A 51 -2.41 -14.68 -9.76
N GLY A 52 -1.34 -14.69 -10.55
CA GLY A 52 -0.29 -15.71 -10.48
C GLY A 52 0.35 -15.78 -9.09
N TRP A 53 0.69 -14.62 -8.53
CA TRP A 53 1.21 -14.52 -7.16
C TRP A 53 0.23 -15.03 -6.11
N ARG A 54 -1.08 -14.77 -6.27
CA ARG A 54 -2.10 -15.27 -5.34
C ARG A 54 -2.09 -16.80 -5.26
N LYS A 55 -1.98 -17.47 -6.40
CA LYS A 55 -1.90 -18.95 -6.48
C LYS A 55 -0.61 -19.49 -5.85
N ILE A 56 0.52 -18.84 -6.11
CA ILE A 56 1.82 -19.20 -5.52
C ILE A 56 1.76 -19.06 -4.00
N ARG A 57 1.22 -17.94 -3.51
CA ARG A 57 1.04 -17.68 -2.07
C ARG A 57 0.23 -18.77 -1.39
N GLU A 58 -0.92 -19.12 -1.97
CA GLU A 58 -1.79 -20.19 -1.46
C GLU A 58 -1.05 -21.52 -1.39
N ARG A 59 -0.36 -21.91 -2.47
CA ARG A 59 0.44 -23.15 -2.50
C ARG A 59 1.48 -23.19 -1.39
N VAL A 60 2.26 -22.12 -1.21
CA VAL A 60 3.30 -22.06 -0.17
C VAL A 60 2.69 -22.24 1.23
N LEU A 61 1.60 -21.54 1.53
CA LEU A 61 0.93 -21.65 2.83
C LEU A 61 0.41 -23.07 3.11
N VAL A 62 -0.20 -23.70 2.11
CA VAL A 62 -0.66 -25.10 2.20
C VAL A 62 0.51 -26.05 2.40
N THR A 63 1.57 -25.95 1.59
CA THR A 63 2.74 -26.84 1.68
C THR A 63 3.46 -26.71 3.02
N THR A 64 3.47 -25.52 3.62
CA THR A 64 4.06 -25.30 4.95
C THR A 64 3.16 -25.74 6.12
N GLY A 65 1.94 -26.21 5.84
CA GLY A 65 1.02 -26.68 6.87
C GLY A 65 0.35 -25.57 7.69
N ILE A 66 0.32 -24.33 7.18
CA ILE A 66 -0.34 -23.23 7.86
C ILE A 66 -1.86 -23.33 7.59
N PRO A 67 -2.70 -23.40 8.62
CA PRO A 67 -4.15 -23.50 8.45
C PRO A 67 -4.73 -22.22 7.84
N SER A 68 -5.76 -22.37 6.99
CA SER A 68 -6.39 -21.30 6.20
C SER A 68 -6.82 -20.10 7.02
N GLU A 69 -7.28 -20.34 8.25
CA GLU A 69 -7.79 -19.32 9.17
C GLU A 69 -6.68 -18.33 9.57
N ARG A 70 -5.43 -18.79 9.57
CA ARG A 70 -4.26 -18.00 9.93
C ARG A 70 -3.59 -17.32 8.74
N TRP A 71 -3.97 -17.65 7.51
CA TRP A 71 -3.35 -17.05 6.31
C TRP A 71 -3.34 -15.52 6.31
N PRO A 72 -4.35 -14.79 6.83
CA PRO A 72 -4.29 -13.33 6.91
C PRO A 72 -3.16 -12.77 7.78
N GLU A 73 -2.56 -13.57 8.66
CA GLU A 73 -1.43 -13.20 9.51
C GLU A 73 -0.08 -13.25 8.77
N TYR A 74 -0.01 -13.98 7.66
CA TYR A 74 1.24 -14.30 6.96
C TYR A 74 1.41 -13.54 5.64
N ASP A 75 2.63 -13.07 5.43
CA ASP A 75 3.16 -12.62 4.15
C ASP A 75 4.17 -13.66 3.63
N ILE A 76 4.28 -13.80 2.31
CA ILE A 76 5.31 -14.65 1.69
C ILE A 76 6.47 -13.75 1.28
N ASP A 77 7.62 -13.96 1.91
CA ASP A 77 8.86 -13.23 1.73
C ASP A 77 9.72 -13.88 0.65
N HIS A 78 10.30 -13.06 -0.23
CA HIS A 78 11.25 -13.51 -1.25
C HIS A 78 12.68 -13.45 -0.70
N MET A 79 13.41 -14.57 -0.80
CA MET A 79 14.82 -14.65 -0.45
C MET A 79 15.64 -15.18 -1.65
N PRO A 80 16.47 -14.37 -2.33
CA PRO A 80 16.69 -12.93 -2.12
C PRO A 80 15.47 -12.07 -2.52
N ARG A 81 15.54 -10.74 -2.32
CA ARG A 81 14.44 -9.82 -2.68
C ARG A 81 13.99 -10.02 -4.14
N TYR A 82 12.68 -10.01 -4.35
CA TYR A 82 12.08 -10.03 -5.68
C TYR A 82 12.50 -8.83 -6.54
N ASN A 83 13.04 -9.11 -7.73
CA ASN A 83 13.37 -8.10 -8.72
C ASN A 83 12.97 -8.60 -10.12
N PRO A 84 11.81 -8.16 -10.65
CA PRO A 84 11.31 -8.64 -11.92
C PRO A 84 12.16 -8.26 -13.13
N ALA A 85 13.08 -7.28 -12.99
CA ALA A 85 14.01 -6.93 -14.06
C ALA A 85 15.15 -7.95 -14.21
N ILE A 86 15.43 -8.73 -13.17
CA ILE A 86 16.44 -9.79 -13.17
C ILE A 86 15.76 -11.14 -13.37
N GLU A 87 14.76 -11.44 -12.55
CA GLU A 87 14.00 -12.69 -12.61
C GLU A 87 12.52 -12.39 -12.31
N PRO A 88 11.65 -12.36 -13.34
CA PRO A 88 10.23 -12.08 -13.16
C PRO A 88 9.46 -13.24 -12.52
N ASP A 89 9.96 -14.47 -12.61
CA ASP A 89 9.29 -15.64 -12.06
C ASP A 89 9.50 -15.74 -10.54
N HIS A 90 8.41 -15.62 -9.78
CA HIS A 90 8.44 -15.72 -8.32
C HIS A 90 8.88 -17.10 -7.81
N GLU A 91 8.62 -18.18 -8.56
CA GLU A 91 8.96 -19.55 -8.12
C GLU A 91 10.47 -19.83 -8.20
N LYS A 92 11.24 -18.97 -8.87
CA LYS A 92 12.71 -19.01 -8.90
C LYS A 92 13.36 -18.50 -7.62
N TYR A 93 12.59 -17.85 -6.77
CA TYR A 93 13.04 -17.35 -5.47
C TYR A 93 12.69 -18.35 -4.37
N THR A 94 13.48 -18.35 -3.29
CA THR A 94 13.08 -19.03 -2.07
C THR A 94 11.94 -18.25 -1.43
N LEU A 95 10.79 -18.90 -1.28
CA LEU A 95 9.57 -18.30 -0.71
C LEU A 95 9.38 -18.76 0.73
N ILE A 96 9.40 -17.80 1.66
CA ILE A 96 9.35 -18.08 3.09
C ILE A 96 8.09 -17.45 3.69
N PRO A 97 7.14 -18.23 4.25
CA PRO A 97 6.04 -17.64 5.00
C PRO A 97 6.58 -16.99 6.29
N ARG A 98 6.20 -15.75 6.52
CA ARG A 98 6.54 -14.98 7.73
C ARG A 98 5.30 -14.32 8.28
N LEU A 99 5.22 -14.18 9.60
CA LEU A 99 4.20 -13.31 10.19
C LEU A 99 4.43 -11.87 9.73
N ARG A 100 3.36 -11.13 9.44
CA ARG A 100 3.43 -9.75 8.92
C ARG A 100 4.32 -8.84 9.77
N GLY A 101 4.28 -8.99 11.09
CA GLY A 101 5.13 -8.21 12.01
C GLY A 101 6.62 -8.52 11.84
N GLU A 102 6.98 -9.79 11.64
CA GLU A 102 8.36 -10.21 11.43
C GLU A 102 8.87 -9.80 10.06
N HIS A 103 8.04 -9.97 9.03
CA HIS A 103 8.34 -9.53 7.67
C HIS A 103 8.57 -8.01 7.60
N SER A 104 7.72 -7.21 8.27
CA SER A 104 7.92 -5.77 8.41
C SER A 104 9.23 -5.42 9.11
N ARG A 105 9.56 -6.12 10.21
CA ARG A 105 10.81 -5.92 10.96
C ARG A 105 12.04 -6.23 10.10
N LYS A 106 12.01 -7.32 9.32
CA LYS A 106 13.07 -7.66 8.35
C LYS A 106 13.20 -6.56 7.30
N THR A 107 12.07 -6.14 6.71
CA THR A 107 12.02 -5.08 5.69
C THR A 107 12.74 -3.82 6.16
N ILE A 108 12.51 -3.42 7.41
CA ILE A 108 13.12 -2.24 8.01
C ILE A 108 14.62 -2.43 8.27
N LYS A 109 15.03 -3.58 8.79
CA LYS A 109 16.41 -3.81 9.24
C LYS A 109 17.38 -4.18 8.12
N GLU A 110 16.96 -5.08 7.23
CA GLU A 110 17.84 -5.76 6.28
C GLU A 110 17.65 -5.25 4.84
N ASP A 111 16.51 -4.62 4.61
CA ASP A 111 15.94 -4.42 3.28
C ASP A 111 15.81 -2.92 2.94
N GLY A 112 16.50 -2.05 3.69
CA GLY A 112 16.52 -0.61 3.46
C GLY A 112 15.21 0.14 3.77
N GLY A 113 14.23 -0.54 4.39
CA GLY A 113 12.95 0.03 4.79
C GLY A 113 12.04 0.44 3.61
N TYR A 114 10.99 1.21 3.92
CA TYR A 114 9.94 1.59 2.94
C TYR A 114 10.24 2.86 2.13
N GLY A 115 11.51 3.30 2.09
CA GLY A 115 11.92 4.52 1.37
C GLY A 115 11.48 5.84 2.01
N ARG A 116 11.29 5.88 3.35
CA ARG A 116 11.12 7.16 4.06
C ARG A 116 12.43 7.94 4.03
N LYS A 117 12.42 9.16 3.49
CA LYS A 117 13.53 10.11 3.67
C LYS A 117 13.72 10.33 5.18
N LYS A 118 14.96 10.21 5.68
CA LYS A 118 15.28 10.68 7.04
C LYS A 118 14.93 12.17 7.10
N SER A 119 14.02 12.54 7.98
CA SER A 119 13.87 13.94 8.40
C SER A 119 15.10 14.27 9.24
N TYR A 120 16.02 15.04 8.66
CA TYR A 120 17.03 15.79 9.41
C TYR A 120 16.40 17.07 9.93
#